data_AF-A0A5C6DCM0-F1
#
_entry.id   AF-A0A5C6DCM0-F1
#
_cell.length_a   1.000
_cell.length_b   1.000
_cell.length_c   1.000
_cell.angle_alpha   90.00
_cell.angle_beta   90.00
_cell.angle_gamma   90.00
#
_symmetry.space_group_name_H-M   'P 1'
#
loop_
_entity.id
_entity.type
_entity.pdbx_description
1 polymer ?
#
loop_
_entity_poly.entity_id
_entity_poly.type
_entity_poly.pdbx_seq_one_letter_code
_entity_poly.pdbx_strand_id
1 'polypeptide(L)'
;MNLESAIKIVREYGNILSEQPIKNVQGRSISLLPYDKDTIKEAIKVELMYVGTAEPRDDKMFGTLQLGFLQLASFLPDGEVVPTFDIGNALESDDVCHNYFQYLDRSEKVSNHILEQTSILVNELDKFCQDNGL
;
A
#
# COMPACT_ATOMS: atom_id res chain seq x y z
N MET A 1 19.64 -6.09 -6.65
CA MET A 1 19.73 -5.91 -5.18
C MET A 1 20.15 -7.25 -4.57
N ASN A 2 20.89 -7.29 -3.46
CA ASN A 2 21.20 -8.55 -2.75
C ASN A 2 20.12 -8.88 -1.70
N LEU A 3 20.05 -10.14 -1.27
CA LEU A 3 18.99 -10.61 -0.36
C LEU A 3 19.00 -9.90 0.99
N GLU A 4 20.18 -9.68 1.60
CA GLU A 4 20.27 -9.02 2.91
C GLU A 4 19.73 -7.58 2.88
N SER A 5 20.03 -6.84 1.81
CA SER A 5 19.51 -5.49 1.60
C SER A 5 17.99 -5.49 1.37
N ALA A 6 17.50 -6.48 0.61
CA ALA A 6 16.06 -6.65 0.37
C ALA A 6 15.32 -6.90 1.69
N ILE A 7 15.81 -7.83 2.52
CA ILE A 7 15.27 -8.15 3.86
C ILE A 7 15.20 -6.92 4.75
N LYS A 8 16.25 -6.08 4.71
CA LYS A 8 16.25 -4.84 5.47
C LYS A 8 15.16 -3.87 4.98
N ILE A 9 15.07 -3.64 3.68
CA ILE A 9 14.08 -2.73 3.08
C ILE A 9 12.66 -3.20 3.35
N VAL A 10 12.35 -4.48 3.14
CA VAL A 10 11.03 -5.07 3.38
C VAL A 10 10.65 -4.97 4.85
N ARG A 11 11.59 -5.19 5.78
CA ARG A 11 11.33 -5.04 7.21
C ARG A 11 11.03 -3.59 7.61
N GLU A 12 11.82 -2.64 7.11
CA GLU A 12 11.60 -1.21 7.36
C GLU A 12 10.25 -0.76 6.83
N TYR A 13 9.87 -1.19 5.63
CA TYR A 13 8.54 -0.96 5.06
C TYR A 13 7.42 -1.66 5.87
N GLY A 14 7.64 -2.90 6.30
CA GLY A 14 6.70 -3.66 7.12
C GLY A 14 6.37 -2.97 8.45
N ASN A 15 7.34 -2.25 9.04
CA ASN A 15 7.08 -1.44 10.23
C ASN A 15 6.08 -0.33 9.93
N ILE A 16 6.20 0.36 8.80
CA ILE A 16 5.22 1.37 8.35
C ILE A 16 3.85 0.72 8.12
N LEU A 17 3.78 -0.48 7.55
CA LEU A 17 2.51 -1.20 7.38
C LEU A 17 1.85 -1.61 8.71
N SER A 18 2.63 -1.81 9.76
CA SER A 18 2.12 -2.22 11.08
C SER A 18 1.49 -1.09 11.90
N GLU A 19 1.70 0.17 11.49
CA GLU A 19 1.09 1.32 12.14
C GLU A 19 -0.44 1.28 12.00
N GLN A 20 -1.17 1.60 13.08
CA GLN A 20 -2.63 1.57 13.03
C GLN A 20 -3.15 2.58 12.01
N PRO A 21 -4.10 2.19 11.14
CA PRO A 21 -4.70 3.13 10.21
C PRO A 21 -5.44 4.23 10.98
N ILE A 22 -5.22 5.48 10.56
CA ILE A 22 -5.99 6.61 11.08
C ILE A 22 -7.43 6.46 10.56
N LYS A 23 -8.42 6.53 11.46
CA LYS A 23 -9.83 6.43 11.10
C LYS A 23 -10.20 7.53 10.10
N ASN A 24 -11.00 7.18 9.09
CA ASN A 24 -11.52 8.12 8.08
C ASN A 24 -10.44 8.88 7.29
N VAL A 25 -9.28 8.27 7.06
CA VAL A 25 -8.25 8.75 6.13
C VAL A 25 -8.29 7.85 4.89
N GLN A 26 -8.16 8.44 3.69
CA GLN A 26 -8.01 7.68 2.45
C GLN A 26 -6.63 7.85 1.85
N GLY A 27 -5.97 6.72 1.61
CA GLY A 27 -4.57 6.65 1.21
C GLY A 27 -3.59 6.85 2.38
N ARG A 28 -2.31 6.79 2.06
CA ARG A 28 -1.18 7.02 2.98
C ARG A 28 -0.17 7.94 2.30
N SER A 29 0.47 8.83 3.05
CA SER A 29 1.48 9.72 2.46
C SER A 29 2.70 8.93 2.01
N ILE A 30 3.14 9.14 0.77
CA ILE A 30 4.34 8.50 0.21
C ILE A 30 5.60 8.90 0.98
N SER A 31 5.62 10.07 1.61
CA SER A 31 6.71 10.50 2.50
C SER A 31 6.92 9.65 3.75
N LEU A 32 5.94 8.80 4.10
CA LEU A 32 6.09 7.82 5.19
C LEU A 32 6.94 6.62 4.77
N LEU A 33 7.14 6.40 3.47
CA LEU A 33 7.93 5.28 3.00
C LEU A 33 9.42 5.51 3.30
N PRO A 34 10.14 4.47 3.77
CA PRO A 34 11.57 4.58 4.03
C PRO A 34 12.41 4.64 2.74
N TYR A 35 11.83 4.21 1.62
CA TYR A 35 12.42 4.23 0.28
C TYR A 35 11.35 4.54 -0.77
N ASP A 36 11.74 4.89 -1.99
CA ASP A 36 10.80 5.03 -3.08
C ASP A 36 10.10 3.69 -3.40
N LYS A 37 8.92 3.78 -4.05
CA LYS A 37 8.09 2.60 -4.34
C LYS A 37 8.80 1.57 -5.19
N ASP A 38 9.60 1.98 -6.18
CA ASP A 38 10.28 1.05 -7.08
C ASP A 38 11.35 0.25 -6.33
N THR A 39 12.12 0.92 -5.46
CA THR A 39 13.07 0.26 -4.57
C THR A 39 12.39 -0.78 -3.66
N ILE A 40 11.24 -0.46 -3.08
CA ILE A 40 10.49 -1.41 -2.22
C ILE A 40 9.95 -2.58 -3.05
N LYS A 41 9.37 -2.32 -4.23
CA LYS A 41 8.90 -3.38 -5.13
C LYS A 41 10.01 -4.37 -5.47
N GLU A 42 11.18 -3.87 -5.84
CA GLU A 42 12.31 -4.73 -6.18
C GLU A 42 12.84 -5.51 -4.97
N ALA A 43 12.85 -4.92 -3.78
CA ALA A 43 13.19 -5.64 -2.55
C ALA A 43 12.21 -6.80 -2.27
N ILE A 44 10.90 -6.54 -2.39
CA ILE A 44 9.87 -7.57 -2.19
C ILE A 44 10.01 -8.68 -3.25
N LYS A 45 10.25 -8.35 -4.51
CA LYS A 45 10.48 -9.33 -5.59
C LYS A 45 11.68 -10.24 -5.30
N VAL A 46 12.79 -9.69 -4.81
CA VAL A 46 13.97 -10.48 -4.42
C VAL A 46 13.64 -11.45 -3.29
N GLU A 47 12.89 -11.01 -2.28
CA GLU A 47 12.44 -11.91 -1.20
C GLU A 47 11.42 -12.95 -1.68
N LEU A 48 10.50 -12.59 -2.56
CA LEU A 48 9.54 -13.51 -3.17
C LEU A 48 10.25 -14.63 -3.92
N MET A 49 11.32 -14.33 -4.66
CA MET A 49 12.16 -15.35 -5.30
C MET A 49 12.76 -16.30 -4.27
N TYR A 50 13.39 -15.74 -3.23
CA TYR A 50 14.05 -16.53 -2.20
C TYR A 50 13.06 -17.45 -1.47
N VAL A 51 11.93 -16.90 -1.03
CA VAL A 51 10.90 -17.66 -0.31
C VAL A 51 10.19 -18.65 -1.23
N GLY A 52 9.86 -18.25 -2.46
CA GLY A 52 9.07 -19.04 -3.40
C GLY A 52 9.83 -20.24 -3.97
N THR A 53 11.15 -20.16 -4.06
CA THR A 53 12.02 -21.26 -4.53
C THR A 53 12.59 -22.14 -3.42
N ALA A 54 12.29 -21.83 -2.14
CA ALA A 54 12.76 -22.62 -1.01
C ALA A 54 12.03 -23.97 -0.92
N GLU A 55 12.72 -25.00 -0.44
CA GLU A 55 12.15 -26.31 -0.14
C GLU A 55 12.31 -26.66 1.36
N PRO A 56 11.23 -26.68 2.17
CA PRO A 56 9.84 -26.35 1.82
C PRO A 56 9.61 -24.85 1.65
N ARG A 57 8.63 -24.49 0.80
CA ARG A 57 8.20 -23.09 0.60
C ARG A 57 7.46 -22.58 1.84
N ASP A 58 7.76 -21.35 2.26
CA ASP A 58 6.98 -20.66 3.29
C ASP A 58 5.81 -19.89 2.65
N ASP A 59 4.68 -20.59 2.45
CA ASP A 59 3.47 -20.03 1.84
C ASP A 59 2.92 -18.81 2.58
N LYS A 60 3.08 -18.78 3.91
CA LYS A 60 2.59 -17.66 4.73
C LYS A 60 3.42 -16.41 4.46
N MET A 61 4.73 -16.54 4.47
CA MET A 61 5.62 -15.42 4.14
C MET A 61 5.43 -14.98 2.69
N PHE A 62 5.30 -15.94 1.76
CA PHE A 62 5.04 -15.65 0.35
C PHE A 62 3.76 -14.81 0.16
N GLY A 63 2.64 -15.25 0.73
CA GLY A 63 1.39 -14.48 0.68
C GLY A 63 1.46 -13.12 1.39
N THR A 64 2.24 -13.03 2.48
CA THR A 64 2.47 -11.76 3.19
C THR A 64 3.22 -10.76 2.31
N LEU A 65 4.25 -11.21 1.61
CA LEU A 65 5.02 -10.39 0.67
C LEU A 65 4.17 -9.94 -0.52
N GLN A 66 3.34 -10.82 -1.08
CA GLN A 66 2.40 -10.46 -2.14
C GLN A 66 1.43 -9.36 -1.66
N LEU A 67 0.84 -9.52 -0.47
CA LEU A 67 -0.03 -8.51 0.11
C LEU A 67 0.71 -7.18 0.33
N GLY A 68 1.92 -7.23 0.89
CA GLY A 68 2.77 -6.06 1.11
C GLY A 68 3.09 -5.31 -0.19
N PHE A 69 3.31 -6.03 -1.29
CA PHE A 69 3.50 -5.46 -2.62
C PHE A 69 2.26 -4.67 -3.06
N LEU A 70 1.07 -5.26 -2.92
CA LEU A 70 -0.19 -4.61 -3.30
C LEU A 70 -0.53 -3.40 -2.41
N GLN A 71 -0.13 -3.41 -1.13
CA GLN A 71 -0.33 -2.28 -0.22
C GLN A 71 0.39 -1.00 -0.70
N LEU A 72 1.40 -1.08 -1.57
CA LEU A 72 2.03 0.10 -2.17
C LEU A 72 1.06 0.96 -2.99
N ALA A 73 -0.06 0.40 -3.48
CA ALA A 73 -1.10 1.16 -4.17
C ALA A 73 -1.75 2.22 -3.25
N SER A 74 -1.76 1.99 -1.94
CA SER A 74 -2.35 2.93 -0.98
C SER A 74 -1.51 4.18 -0.71
N PHE A 75 -0.22 4.19 -1.08
CA PHE A 75 0.67 5.32 -0.86
C PHE A 75 0.53 6.35 -1.98
N LEU A 76 0.19 7.58 -1.65
CA LEU A 76 -0.15 8.67 -2.57
C LEU A 76 0.79 9.85 -2.35
N PRO A 77 0.95 10.75 -3.34
CA PRO A 77 1.54 12.05 -3.08
C PRO A 77 0.87 12.72 -1.87
N ASP A 78 1.66 13.32 -0.99
CA ASP A 78 1.18 13.82 0.31
C ASP A 78 -0.01 14.79 0.19
N GLY A 79 -0.07 15.59 -0.88
CA GLY A 79 -1.17 16.53 -1.14
C GLY A 79 -2.45 15.87 -1.67
N GLU A 80 -2.42 14.60 -2.01
CA GLU A 80 -3.56 13.82 -2.52
C GLU A 80 -4.21 12.93 -1.46
N VAL A 81 -3.57 12.77 -0.30
CA VAL A 81 -4.14 12.03 0.84
C VAL A 81 -5.37 12.77 1.36
N VAL A 82 -6.48 12.06 1.50
CA VAL A 82 -7.70 12.67 2.07
C VAL A 82 -7.54 12.71 3.59
N PRO A 83 -7.54 13.90 4.21
CA PRO A 83 -7.34 14.04 5.64
C PRO A 83 -8.52 13.48 6.42
N THR A 84 -8.29 13.25 7.72
CA THR A 84 -9.32 12.79 8.64
C THR A 84 -10.55 13.69 8.59
N PHE A 85 -11.72 13.08 8.50
CA PHE A 85 -13.00 13.78 8.65
C PHE A 85 -13.66 13.44 9.98
N ASP A 86 -13.93 14.49 10.76
CA ASP A 86 -14.67 14.39 12.02
C ASP A 86 -16.18 14.44 11.74
N ILE A 87 -16.79 13.25 11.76
CA ILE A 87 -18.23 13.08 11.54
C ILE A 87 -19.04 13.76 12.65
N GLY A 88 -18.55 13.77 13.90
CA GLY A 88 -19.25 14.38 15.03
C GLY A 88 -19.40 15.88 14.82
N ASN A 89 -18.28 16.56 14.54
CA ASN A 89 -18.30 18.00 14.23
C ASN A 89 -19.14 18.32 12.99
N ALA A 90 -19.12 17.44 11.98
CA ALA A 90 -19.92 17.63 10.79
C ALA A 90 -21.41 17.56 11.09
N LEU A 91 -21.87 16.60 11.90
CA LEU A 91 -23.28 16.46 12.27
C LEU A 91 -23.81 17.63 13.12
N GLU A 92 -22.94 18.35 13.82
CA GLU A 92 -23.28 19.52 14.64
C GLU A 92 -23.22 20.86 13.87
N SER A 93 -22.78 20.86 12.61
CA SER A 93 -22.63 22.08 11.80
C SER A 93 -23.94 22.48 11.10
N ASP A 94 -24.17 23.79 10.92
CA ASP A 94 -25.30 24.30 10.12
C ASP A 94 -25.07 24.14 8.59
N ASP A 95 -23.84 23.85 8.15
CA ASP A 95 -23.44 23.60 6.75
C ASP A 95 -22.73 22.25 6.60
N VAL A 96 -23.38 21.20 7.11
CA VAL A 96 -22.93 19.80 7.00
C VAL A 96 -22.72 19.41 5.54
N CYS A 97 -23.65 19.84 4.67
CA CYS A 97 -23.74 19.37 3.31
C CYS A 97 -22.48 19.70 2.50
N HIS A 98 -22.01 20.95 2.51
CA HIS A 98 -20.94 21.33 1.57
C HIS A 98 -19.60 20.65 1.90
N ASN A 99 -19.19 20.67 3.18
CA ASN A 99 -17.91 20.09 3.60
C ASN A 99 -17.92 18.55 3.55
N TYR A 100 -19.05 17.93 3.91
CA TYR A 100 -19.19 16.47 3.85
C TYR A 100 -19.18 15.96 2.40
N PHE A 101 -19.93 16.60 1.48
CA PHE A 101 -19.95 16.16 0.08
C PHE A 101 -18.59 16.34 -0.61
N GLN A 102 -17.84 17.41 -0.30
CA GLN A 102 -16.47 17.56 -0.80
C GLN A 102 -15.53 16.46 -0.28
N TYR A 103 -15.63 16.10 1.01
CA TYR A 103 -14.86 14.99 1.58
C TYR A 103 -15.22 13.66 0.90
N LEU A 104 -16.52 13.38 0.69
CA LEU A 104 -16.98 12.18 0.02
C LEU A 104 -16.49 12.09 -1.43
N ASP A 105 -16.63 13.15 -2.21
CA ASP A 105 -16.17 13.21 -3.61
C ASP A 105 -14.65 12.97 -3.71
N ARG A 106 -13.86 13.59 -2.83
CA ARG A 106 -12.41 13.34 -2.76
C ARG A 106 -12.09 11.91 -2.35
N SER A 107 -12.80 11.39 -1.34
CA SER A 107 -12.62 10.01 -0.87
C SER A 107 -12.91 9.00 -1.97
N GLU A 108 -14.02 9.16 -2.70
CA GLU A 108 -14.39 8.30 -3.82
C GLU A 108 -13.32 8.32 -4.92
N LYS A 109 -12.86 9.50 -5.33
CA LYS A 109 -11.80 9.65 -6.34
C LYS A 109 -10.52 8.94 -5.92
N VAL A 110 -10.08 9.14 -4.68
CA VAL A 110 -8.87 8.51 -4.15
C VAL A 110 -9.03 7.00 -4.03
N SER A 111 -10.18 6.50 -3.55
CA SER A 111 -10.45 5.07 -3.48
C SER A 111 -10.43 4.40 -4.86
N ASN A 112 -11.03 5.04 -5.87
CA ASN A 112 -11.00 4.55 -7.25
C ASN A 112 -9.58 4.54 -7.83
N HIS A 113 -8.79 5.57 -7.55
CA HIS A 113 -7.38 5.61 -7.95
C HIS A 113 -6.57 4.48 -7.29
N ILE A 114 -6.72 4.26 -5.98
CA ILE A 114 -6.05 3.16 -5.27
C ILE A 114 -6.45 1.81 -5.87
N LEU A 115 -7.73 1.62 -6.22
CA LEU A 115 -8.22 0.40 -6.85
C LEU A 115 -7.54 0.16 -8.21
N GLU A 116 -7.47 1.19 -9.06
CA GLU A 116 -6.78 1.13 -10.35
C GLU A 116 -5.29 0.78 -10.19
N GLN A 117 -4.59 1.45 -9.26
CA GLN A 117 -3.20 1.16 -8.96
C GLN A 117 -3.01 -0.26 -8.42
N THR A 118 -3.94 -0.74 -7.61
CA THR A 118 -3.92 -2.13 -7.11
C THR A 118 -4.04 -3.11 -8.27
N SER A 119 -4.95 -2.88 -9.23
CA SER A 119 -5.07 -3.74 -10.42
C SER A 119 -3.79 -3.75 -11.27
N ILE A 120 -3.12 -2.61 -11.42
CA ILE A 120 -1.81 -2.54 -12.10
C ILE A 120 -0.77 -3.39 -11.37
N LEU A 121 -0.68 -3.26 -10.05
CA LEU A 121 0.29 -4.01 -9.24
C LEU A 121 -0.02 -5.52 -9.21
N VAL A 122 -1.30 -5.92 -9.23
CA VAL A 122 -1.70 -7.33 -9.37
C VAL A 122 -1.16 -7.90 -10.68
N ASN A 123 -1.36 -7.19 -11.80
CA ASN A 123 -0.87 -7.64 -13.10
C ASN A 123 0.67 -7.68 -13.15
N GLU A 124 1.35 -6.70 -12.56
CA GLU A 124 2.82 -6.68 -12.46
C GLU A 124 3.33 -7.88 -11.66
N LEU A 125 2.72 -8.16 -10.50
CA LEU A 125 3.10 -9.24 -9.61
C LEU A 125 2.81 -10.63 -10.20
N ASP A 126 1.64 -10.81 -10.82
CA ASP A 126 1.27 -12.06 -11.49
C ASP A 126 2.25 -12.39 -12.62
N LYS A 127 2.55 -11.39 -13.47
CA LYS A 127 3.56 -11.56 -14.52
C LYS A 127 4.93 -11.91 -13.94
N PHE A 128 5.35 -11.23 -12.86
CA PHE A 128 6.61 -11.53 -12.19
C PHE A 128 6.66 -12.97 -11.67
N CYS A 129 5.60 -13.46 -11.01
CA CYS A 129 5.55 -14.84 -10.53
C CYS A 129 5.58 -15.85 -11.69
N GLN A 130 4.81 -15.61 -12.76
CA GLN A 130 4.79 -16.48 -13.94
C GLN A 130 6.16 -16.56 -14.63
N ASP A 131 6.82 -15.42 -14.84
CA ASP A 131 8.14 -15.33 -15.48
C ASP A 131 9.23 -16.06 -14.68
N ASN A 132 9.02 -16.26 -13.37
CA ASN A 132 9.98 -16.88 -12.46
C ASN A 132 9.55 -18.25 -11.89
N GLY A 133 8.39 -18.77 -12.31
CA GLY A 133 7.88 -20.09 -11.88
C GLY A 133 7.54 -20.19 -10.37
N LEU A 134 7.05 -19.10 -9.77
CA LEU A 134 6.68 -19.01 -8.36
C LEU A 134 5.21 -19.39 -8.07
#